data_AF-A0A3C0B7H0-F1
#
_entry.id   AF-A0A3C0B7H0-F1
#
_cell.length_a   1.000
_cell.length_b   1.000
_cell.length_c   1.000
_cell.angle_alpha   90.00
_cell.angle_beta   90.00
_cell.angle_gamma   90.00
#
_symmetry.space_group_name_H-M   'P 1'
#
loop_
_entity.id
_entity.type
_entity.pdbx_description
1 polymer ?
#
loop_
_entity_poly.entity_id
_entity_poly.type
_entity_poly.pdbx_seq_one_letter_code
_entity_poly.pdbx_strand_id
1 'polypeptide(L)'
;LFGKLLAEIQRIKSEGDYEAGRDLVEKYGVKVNPELHREVLDRFAKLNIAPYGGFINPVFVPVTENGKITSVNVEYPEDYAGQMMDYSKNHSFLPSIN
;
A
#
# COMPACT_ATOMS: atom_id res chain seq x y z
N LEU A 1 8.70 -25.92 10.18
CA LEU A 1 7.49 -25.31 10.77
C LEU A 1 6.63 -24.64 9.70
N PHE A 2 7.14 -23.70 8.90
CA PHE A 2 6.36 -23.00 7.87
C PHE A 2 5.57 -23.90 6.91
N GLY A 3 6.18 -24.96 6.37
CA GLY A 3 5.47 -25.90 5.50
C GLY A 3 4.30 -26.63 6.17
N LYS A 4 4.36 -26.87 7.48
CA LYS A 4 3.25 -27.49 8.23
C LYS A 4 2.08 -26.51 8.39
N LEU A 5 2.38 -25.26 8.71
CA LEU A 5 1.35 -24.22 8.83
C LEU A 5 0.73 -23.88 7.47
N LEU A 6 1.54 -23.87 6.40
CA LEU A 6 1.03 -23.69 5.03
C LEU A 6 0.06 -24.80 4.63
N ALA A 7 0.40 -26.07 4.93
CA ALA A 7 -0.49 -27.19 4.68
C ALA A 7 -1.82 -27.06 5.44
N GLU A 8 -1.77 -26.64 6.72
CA GLU A 8 -2.97 -26.45 7.52
C GLU A 8 -3.83 -25.28 7.04
N ILE A 9 -3.22 -24.13 6.71
CA ILE A 9 -3.94 -22.99 6.12
C ILE A 9 -4.60 -23.39 4.80
N GLN A 10 -3.90 -24.18 3.97
CA GLN A 10 -4.45 -24.65 2.71
C GLN A 10 -5.64 -25.61 2.93
N ARG A 11 -5.55 -26.53 3.90
CA ARG A 11 -6.65 -27.42 4.28
C ARG A 11 -7.87 -26.63 4.73
N ILE A 12 -7.70 -25.71 5.68
CA ILE A 12 -8.76 -24.83 6.20
C ILE A 12 -9.49 -24.13 5.05
N LYS A 13 -8.75 -23.53 4.12
CA LYS A 13 -9.32 -22.87 2.94
C LYS A 13 -10.07 -23.85 2.01
N SER A 14 -9.44 -24.98 1.69
CA SER A 14 -9.98 -25.95 0.72
C SER A 14 -11.22 -26.68 1.22
N GLU A 15 -11.33 -26.90 2.53
CA GLU A 15 -12.45 -27.61 3.16
C GLU A 15 -13.54 -26.66 3.70
N GLY A 16 -13.29 -25.35 3.70
CA GLY A 16 -14.23 -24.35 4.23
C GLY A 16 -14.37 -24.39 5.75
N ASP A 17 -13.31 -24.78 6.47
CA ASP A 17 -13.30 -24.97 7.92
C ASP A 17 -13.21 -23.63 8.67
N TYR A 18 -14.35 -22.96 8.80
CA TYR A 18 -14.45 -21.65 9.43
C TYR A 18 -13.95 -21.63 10.87
N GLU A 19 -14.31 -22.62 11.68
CA GLU A 19 -13.98 -22.65 13.11
C GLU A 19 -12.45 -22.77 13.31
N ALA A 20 -11.79 -23.66 12.57
CA ALA A 20 -10.32 -23.76 12.62
C ALA A 20 -9.65 -22.48 12.13
N GLY A 21 -10.20 -21.85 11.08
CA GLY A 21 -9.74 -20.54 10.60
C GLY A 21 -9.86 -19.44 11.65
N ARG A 22 -11.02 -19.32 12.29
CA ARG A 22 -11.27 -18.36 13.38
C ARG A 22 -10.29 -18.57 14.52
N ASP A 23 -10.15 -19.80 14.99
CA ASP A 23 -9.31 -20.13 16.15
C ASP A 23 -7.83 -19.84 15.88
N LEU A 24 -7.34 -20.10 14.66
CA LEU A 24 -5.98 -19.77 14.24
C LEU A 24 -5.73 -18.25 14.29
N VAL A 25 -6.67 -17.45 13.77
CA VAL A 25 -6.56 -15.98 13.75
C VAL A 25 -6.67 -15.39 15.15
N GLU A 26 -7.68 -15.76 15.93
CA GLU A 26 -7.91 -15.22 17.28
C GLU A 26 -6.75 -15.52 18.23
N LYS A 27 -6.14 -16.70 18.08
CA LYS A 27 -5.05 -17.14 18.96
C LYS A 27 -3.70 -16.50 18.61
N TYR A 28 -3.39 -16.33 17.32
CA TYR A 28 -2.03 -15.94 16.91
C TYR A 28 -1.96 -14.64 16.09
N GLY A 29 -3.05 -14.19 15.49
CA GLY A 29 -3.08 -13.01 14.61
C GLY A 29 -3.54 -11.72 15.27
N VAL A 30 -4.08 -11.76 16.50
CA VAL A 30 -4.76 -10.61 17.13
C VAL A 30 -4.04 -10.04 18.34
N LYS A 31 -3.52 -10.90 19.23
CA LYS A 31 -3.03 -10.45 20.55
C LYS A 31 -1.65 -9.77 20.43
N VAL A 32 -1.54 -8.53 20.90
CA VAL A 32 -0.30 -7.76 20.98
C VAL A 32 0.15 -7.65 22.43
N ASN A 33 1.42 -7.95 22.73
CA ASN A 33 2.00 -7.75 24.06
C ASN A 33 2.25 -6.24 24.31
N PRO A 34 1.61 -5.60 25.31
CA PRO A 34 1.74 -4.16 25.53
C PRO A 34 3.16 -3.69 25.89
N GLU A 35 3.92 -4.48 26.64
CA GLU A 35 5.28 -4.11 27.07
C GLU A 35 6.24 -4.11 25.89
N LEU A 36 6.20 -5.18 25.08
CA LEU A 36 7.00 -5.29 23.86
C LEU A 36 6.59 -4.22 22.84
N HIS A 37 5.29 -3.97 22.69
CA HIS A 37 4.79 -2.94 21.78
C HIS A 37 5.33 -1.56 22.13
N ARG A 38 5.30 -1.18 23.42
CA ARG A 38 5.88 0.08 23.88
C ARG A 38 7.39 0.16 23.63
N GLU A 39 8.12 -0.92 23.91
CA GLU A 39 9.56 -0.98 23.65
C GLU A 39 9.88 -0.72 22.16
N VAL A 40 9.13 -1.36 21.25
CA VAL A 40 9.30 -1.19 19.81
C VAL A 40 9.01 0.26 19.39
N LEU A 41 7.93 0.87 19.90
CA LEU A 41 7.61 2.27 19.63
C LEU A 41 8.72 3.22 20.13
N ASP A 42 9.21 3.03 21.35
CA ASP A 42 10.26 3.88 21.94
C ASP A 42 11.58 3.78 21.18
N ARG A 43 11.91 2.59 20.66
CA ARG A 43 13.10 2.37 19.82
C ARG A 43 12.92 2.97 18.43
N PHE A 44 11.75 2.79 17.83
CA PHE A 44 11.45 3.27 16.48
C PHE A 44 11.36 4.79 16.43
N ALA A 45 10.79 5.44 17.45
CA ALA A 45 10.67 6.90 17.53
C ALA A 45 12.02 7.62 17.43
N LYS A 46 13.10 7.01 17.92
CA LYS A 46 14.47 7.56 17.83
C LYS A 46 15.01 7.65 16.41
N LEU A 47 14.44 6.89 15.48
CA LEU A 47 14.87 6.85 14.08
C LEU A 47 14.27 7.98 13.25
N ASN A 48 13.18 8.62 13.72
CA ASN A 48 12.46 9.67 12.99
C ASN A 48 12.10 9.27 11.54
N ILE A 49 11.68 8.02 11.35
CA ILE A 49 11.22 7.50 10.05
C ILE A 49 9.72 7.25 10.10
N ALA A 50 9.04 7.53 8.99
CA ALA A 50 7.63 7.21 8.87
C ALA A 50 7.44 5.68 8.80
N PRO A 51 6.47 5.09 9.52
CA PRO A 51 6.18 3.64 9.45
C PRO A 51 5.48 3.24 8.15
N TYR A 52 4.99 4.21 7.39
CA TYR A 52 4.31 4.01 6.11
C TYR A 52 5.04 4.77 5.01
N GLY A 53 5.20 4.12 3.87
CA GLY A 53 5.75 4.71 2.65
C GLY A 53 4.64 4.97 1.62
N GLY A 54 4.87 5.96 0.77
CA GLY A 54 4.05 6.26 -0.39
C GLY A 54 4.94 6.70 -1.55
N PHE A 55 4.38 6.66 -2.77
CA PHE A 55 5.07 7.08 -3.98
C PHE A 55 4.20 8.10 -4.72
N ILE A 56 4.86 9.04 -5.37
CA ILE A 56 4.24 9.89 -6.39
C ILE A 56 4.55 9.30 -7.76
N ASN A 57 3.63 9.50 -8.70
CA ASN A 57 3.82 9.01 -10.07
C ASN A 57 4.79 9.92 -10.85
N PRO A 58 5.44 9.43 -11.90
CA PRO A 58 6.03 10.29 -12.92
C PRO A 58 4.95 10.98 -13.77
N VAL A 59 5.37 12.00 -14.53
CA VAL A 59 4.57 12.67 -15.55
C VAL A 59 5.08 12.24 -16.93
N PHE A 60 4.16 11.80 -17.80
CA PHE A 60 4.48 11.41 -19.16
C PHE A 60 4.14 12.55 -20.12
N VAL A 61 5.15 13.07 -20.82
CA VAL A 61 5.00 14.23 -21.72
C VAL A 61 5.24 13.80 -23.17
N PRO A 62 4.22 13.78 -24.05
CA PRO A 62 4.41 13.43 -25.45
C PRO A 62 5.15 14.53 -26.22
N VAL A 63 6.18 14.14 -26.98
CA VAL A 63 6.89 15.01 -27.93
C VAL A 63 6.24 14.86 -29.29
N THR A 64 5.80 15.97 -29.89
CA THR A 64 5.06 15.97 -31.15
C THR A 64 5.78 16.76 -32.24
N GLU A 65 5.99 16.14 -33.40
CA GLU A 65 6.52 16.78 -34.61
C GLU A 65 5.53 16.60 -35.76
N ASN A 66 5.20 17.69 -36.48
CA ASN A 66 4.24 17.66 -37.60
C ASN A 66 2.90 16.99 -37.25
N GLY A 67 2.42 17.18 -36.01
CA GLY A 67 1.16 16.59 -35.52
C GLY A 67 1.23 15.10 -35.21
N LYS A 68 2.42 14.47 -35.23
CA LYS A 68 2.64 13.07 -34.87
C LYS A 68 3.53 12.99 -33.64
N ILE A 69 3.20 12.09 -32.71
CA ILE A 69 4.05 11.80 -31.56
C ILE A 69 5.32 11.09 -32.05
N THR A 70 6.49 11.62 -31.70
CA THR A 70 7.80 11.05 -32.05
C THR A 70 8.45 10.36 -30.87
N SER A 71 8.18 10.81 -29.63
CA SER A 71 8.64 10.19 -28.40
C SER A 71 7.76 10.59 -27.19
N VAL A 72 8.03 10.00 -26.03
CA VAL A 72 7.39 10.37 -24.76
C VAL A 72 8.48 10.52 -23.71
N ASN A 73 8.54 11.69 -23.07
CA ASN A 73 9.44 11.95 -21.96
C ASN A 73 8.80 11.50 -20.65
N VAL A 74 9.66 11.08 -19.70
CA VAL A 74 9.26 10.76 -18.33
C VAL A 74 9.89 11.79 -17.41
N GLU A 75 9.06 12.58 -16.75
CA GLU A 75 9.46 13.60 -15.79
C GLU A 75 9.09 13.14 -14.38
N TYR A 76 9.92 13.51 -13.40
CA TYR A 76 9.71 13.14 -11.99
C TYR A 76 9.31 14.39 -11.21
N PRO A 77 8.05 14.49 -10.75
CA PRO A 77 7.56 15.64 -10.00
C PRO A 77 8.34 15.83 -8.69
N GLU A 78 8.44 17.08 -8.24
CA GLU A 78 9.23 17.44 -7.06
C GLU A 78 8.54 17.07 -5.75
N ASP A 79 7.20 17.15 -5.70
CA ASP A 79 6.46 16.93 -4.47
C ASP A 79 5.07 16.32 -4.66
N TYR A 80 4.54 15.79 -3.55
CA TYR A 80 3.21 15.18 -3.45
C TYR A 80 2.06 16.18 -3.60
N ALA A 81 2.18 17.37 -3.02
CA ALA A 81 1.08 18.33 -2.99
C ALA A 81 0.77 18.86 -4.40
N GLY A 82 1.79 19.21 -5.17
CA GLY A 82 1.67 19.63 -6.56
C GLY A 82 1.04 18.56 -7.42
N GLN A 83 1.48 17.30 -7.29
CA GLN A 83 0.87 16.19 -8.03
C GLN A 83 -0.62 16.00 -7.71
N MET A 84 -0.98 16.02 -6.42
CA MET A 84 -2.39 15.84 -6.02
C MET A 84 -3.27 17.00 -6.48
N MET A 85 -2.75 18.23 -6.48
CA MET A 85 -3.47 19.41 -6.97
C MET A 85 -3.66 19.36 -8.50
N ASP A 86 -2.64 18.91 -9.24
CA ASP A 86 -2.73 18.69 -10.69
C ASP A 86 -3.79 17.64 -11.04
N TYR A 87 -3.76 16.49 -10.35
CA TYR A 87 -4.75 15.43 -10.54
C TYR A 87 -6.16 15.89 -10.22
N SER A 88 -6.32 16.62 -9.12
CA SER A 88 -7.63 17.15 -8.72
C SER A 88 -8.17 18.15 -9.74
N LYS A 89 -7.32 18.92 -10.40
CA LYS A 89 -7.71 19.91 -11.41
C LYS A 89 -7.98 19.30 -12.79
N ASN A 90 -7.13 18.39 -13.23
CA ASN A 90 -7.10 17.92 -14.62
C ASN A 90 -7.69 16.51 -14.82
N HIS A 91 -7.84 15.75 -13.74
CA HIS A 91 -8.25 14.33 -13.77
C HIS A 91 -9.40 13.99 -12.82
N SER A 92 -10.13 14.99 -12.29
CA SER A 92 -11.31 14.79 -11.43
C SER A 92 -12.62 14.95 -12.21
N PHE A 93 -13.01 13.90 -12.95
CA PHE A 93 -14.17 13.94 -13.87
C PHE A 93 -15.52 13.63 -13.22
N LEU A 94 -15.53 13.15 -11.97
CA LEU A 94 -16.76 12.82 -11.28
C LEU A 94 -17.40 14.06 -10.65
N PRO A 95 -18.74 14.16 -10.63
CA PRO A 95 -19.43 15.22 -9.90
C PRO A 95 -19.18 15.07 -8.39
N SER A 96 -19.29 16.18 -7.67
CA SER A 96 -19.17 16.17 -6.20
C SER A 96 -20.26 15.35 -5.50
N ILE A 97 -21.39 15.12 -6.18
CA ILE A 97 -22.49 14.25 -5.74
C ILE A 97 -22.78 13.29 -6.88
N ASN A 98 -22.63 11.99 -6.62
CA ASN A 98 -22.85 10.90 -7.57
C ASN A 98 -24.19 10.23 -7.30
#